data_AF-A0A1Q5URW0-F1
#
_entry.id   AF-A0A1Q5URW0-F1
#
_cell.length_a   1.000
_cell.length_b   1.000
_cell.length_c   1.000
_cell.angle_alpha   90.00
_cell.angle_beta   90.00
_cell.angle_gamma   90.00
#
_symmetry.space_group_name_H-M   'P 1'
#
loop_
_entity.id
_entity.type
_entity.pdbx_description
1 polymer ?
#
loop_
_entity_poly.entity_id
_entity_poly.type
_entity_poly.pdbx_seq_one_letter_code
_entity_poly.pdbx_strand_id
1 'polypeptide(L)'
;MALRTCITVLAALGLATAQSSIVSLFIPDSDPQPLAASVVGQGNGAITYSINCPPGTDGSDCGMGPGMWYTSASKTIEFAISEPEEDLYVI
;
A
#
# COMPACT_ATOMS: atom_id res chain seq x y z
N MET A 1 28.25 -28.63 -25.45
CA MET A 1 27.20 -28.78 -24.44
C MET A 1 26.81 -27.43 -23.79
N ALA A 2 26.80 -26.33 -24.54
CA ALA A 2 26.55 -24.97 -24.00
C ALA A 2 25.40 -24.22 -24.71
N LEU A 3 24.96 -24.69 -25.89
CA LEU A 3 23.92 -24.02 -26.69
C LEU A 3 22.48 -24.41 -26.28
N ARG A 4 22.30 -25.57 -25.64
CA ARG A 4 20.98 -26.06 -25.20
C ARG A 4 20.49 -25.41 -23.89
N THR A 5 21.41 -24.88 -23.10
CA THR A 5 21.12 -24.33 -21.76
C THR A 5 20.66 -22.87 -21.77
N CYS A 6 20.87 -22.15 -22.88
CA CYS A 6 20.46 -20.74 -23.01
C CYS A 6 18.97 -20.56 -23.33
N ILE A 7 18.35 -21.53 -24.02
CA ILE A 7 16.97 -21.39 -24.53
C ILE A 7 15.94 -21.50 -23.40
N THR A 8 16.26 -22.24 -22.33
CA THR A 8 15.33 -22.46 -21.19
C THR A 8 15.21 -21.28 -20.24
N VAL A 9 16.11 -20.29 -20.29
CA VAL A 9 16.09 -19.13 -19.38
C VAL A 9 15.14 -18.03 -19.85
N LEU A 10 14.90 -17.91 -21.16
CA LEU A 10 14.12 -16.80 -21.73
C LEU A 10 12.60 -16.94 -21.57
N ALA A 11 12.10 -18.15 -21.29
CA ALA A 11 10.67 -18.41 -21.09
C ALA A 11 10.16 -18.01 -19.69
N ALA A 12 11.06 -17.67 -18.75
CA ALA A 12 10.71 -17.27 -17.39
C ALA A 12 10.51 -15.75 -17.22
N LEU A 13 10.55 -14.96 -18.30
CA LEU A 13 10.06 -13.58 -18.33
C LEU A 13 8.52 -13.58 -18.31
N GLY A 14 7.96 -14.26 -17.31
CA GLY A 14 6.53 -14.29 -17.04
C GLY A 14 6.09 -12.90 -16.63
N LEU A 15 5.16 -12.36 -17.42
CA LEU A 15 4.39 -11.14 -17.22
C LEU A 15 4.12 -10.86 -15.73
N ALA A 16 4.87 -9.94 -15.12
CA ALA A 16 4.49 -9.35 -13.85
C ALA A 16 3.30 -8.41 -14.13
N THR A 17 2.08 -8.95 -14.10
CA THR A 17 0.87 -8.14 -14.23
C THR A 17 0.61 -7.42 -12.91
N ALA A 18 0.57 -6.09 -12.91
CA ALA A 18 0.12 -5.33 -11.75
C ALA A 18 -1.36 -5.63 -11.51
N GLN A 19 -1.66 -6.41 -10.46
CA GLN A 19 -3.04 -6.67 -10.05
C GLN A 19 -3.54 -5.47 -9.23
N SER A 20 -4.49 -4.72 -9.77
CA SER A 20 -5.22 -3.70 -9.02
C SER A 20 -6.54 -4.30 -8.52
N SER A 21 -6.73 -4.30 -7.21
CA SER A 21 -7.97 -4.72 -6.57
C SER A 21 -8.46 -3.62 -5.64
N ILE A 22 -9.79 -3.42 -5.59
CA ILE A 22 -10.41 -2.51 -4.62
C ILE A 22 -10.67 -3.31 -3.35
N VAL A 23 -10.19 -2.78 -2.22
CA VAL A 23 -10.46 -3.32 -0.88
C VAL A 23 -11.11 -2.25 -0.02
N SER A 24 -12.01 -2.64 0.87
CA SER A 24 -12.60 -1.75 1.87
C SER A 24 -11.81 -1.88 3.17
N LEU A 25 -11.20 -0.78 3.62
CA LEU A 25 -10.43 -0.70 4.85
C LEU A 25 -11.17 0.21 5.83
N PHE A 26 -11.09 -0.10 7.12
CA PHE A 26 -11.61 0.76 8.17
C PHE A 26 -10.51 1.68 8.65
N ILE A 27 -10.65 2.99 8.39
CA ILE A 27 -9.73 4.02 8.85
C ILE A 27 -10.50 4.90 9.84
N PRO A 28 -10.07 4.99 11.12
CA PRO A 28 -10.71 5.85 12.10
C PRO A 28 -10.73 7.31 11.66
N ASP A 29 -11.78 8.03 12.03
CA ASP A 29 -11.93 9.48 11.81
C ASP A 29 -11.71 9.96 10.35
N SER A 30 -11.94 9.06 9.38
CA SER A 30 -11.79 9.34 7.95
C SER A 30 -13.11 9.19 7.21
N ASP A 31 -13.37 10.08 6.26
CA ASP A 31 -14.53 9.99 5.38
C ASP A 31 -14.40 8.81 4.40
N PRO A 32 -15.51 8.14 4.04
CA PRO A 32 -15.52 7.14 2.98
C PRO A 32 -15.11 7.75 1.64
N GLN A 33 -13.93 7.37 1.13
CA GLN A 33 -13.38 7.91 -0.11
C GLN A 33 -12.44 6.90 -0.82
N PRO A 34 -12.26 7.01 -2.14
CA PRO A 34 -11.28 6.19 -2.86
C PRO A 34 -9.85 6.67 -2.58
N LEU A 35 -8.98 5.76 -2.13
CA LEU A 35 -7.57 6.02 -1.87
C LEU A 35 -6.67 5.10 -2.72
N ALA A 36 -5.46 5.56 -3.02
CA ALA A 36 -4.45 4.74 -3.67
C ALA A 36 -3.70 3.93 -2.61
N ALA A 37 -3.80 2.60 -2.68
CA ALA A 37 -3.10 1.71 -1.77
C ALA A 37 -2.16 0.78 -2.55
N SER A 38 -0.98 0.54 -1.99
CA SER A 38 -0.02 -0.45 -2.48
C SER A 38 0.29 -1.45 -1.37
N VAL A 39 0.22 -2.75 -1.67
CA VAL A 39 0.59 -3.79 -0.71
C VAL A 39 2.12 -3.84 -0.62
N VAL A 40 2.64 -3.60 0.58
CA VAL A 40 4.08 -3.55 0.86
C VAL A 40 4.56 -4.70 1.73
N GLY A 41 3.62 -5.45 2.32
CA GLY A 41 3.90 -6.62 3.14
C GLY A 41 2.63 -7.46 3.31
N GLN A 42 2.80 -8.78 3.39
CA GLN A 42 1.71 -9.71 3.65
C GLN A 42 2.28 -10.94 4.37
N GLY A 43 1.63 -11.38 5.44
CA GLY A 43 2.04 -12.54 6.22
C GLY A 43 1.25 -12.70 7.52
N ASN A 44 1.17 -13.92 8.04
CA ASN A 44 0.54 -14.23 9.34
C ASN A 44 -0.92 -13.73 9.48
N GLY A 45 -1.67 -13.64 8.37
CA GLY A 45 -3.04 -13.13 8.36
C GLY A 45 -3.16 -11.60 8.44
N ALA A 46 -2.05 -10.88 8.27
CA ALA A 46 -1.99 -9.44 8.18
C ALA A 46 -1.52 -8.99 6.78
N ILE A 47 -2.01 -7.83 6.36
CA ILE A 47 -1.60 -7.15 5.12
C ILE A 47 -1.24 -5.72 5.48
N THR A 48 -0.06 -5.29 5.05
CA THR A 48 0.42 -3.92 5.20
C THR A 48 0.30 -3.21 3.86
N TYR A 49 -0.25 -2.00 3.92
CA TYR A 49 -0.48 -1.11 2.80
C TYR A 49 0.30 0.18 3.01
N SER A 50 0.84 0.73 1.93
CA SER A 50 1.16 2.15 1.83
C SER A 50 -0.03 2.84 1.19
N ILE A 51 -0.71 3.71 1.95
CA ILE A 51 -1.92 4.43 1.54
C ILE A 51 -1.54 5.88 1.25
N ASN A 52 -1.98 6.38 0.09
CA ASN A 52 -1.74 7.74 -0.40
C ASN A 52 -2.99 8.29 -1.09
N CYS A 53 -3.01 9.61 -1.33
CA CYS A 53 -4.01 10.19 -2.21
C CYS A 53 -3.89 9.62 -3.65
N PRO A 54 -5.00 9.55 -4.40
CA PRO A 54 -4.97 9.23 -5.82
C PRO A 54 -3.98 10.12 -6.60
N PRO A 55 -3.38 9.61 -7.69
CA PRO A 55 -2.48 10.41 -8.51
C PRO A 55 -3.16 11.69 -9.02
N GLY A 56 -2.53 12.84 -8.79
CA GLY A 56 -3.07 14.15 -9.19
C GLY A 56 -4.04 14.78 -8.19
N THR A 57 -4.24 14.19 -7.02
CA THR A 57 -4.99 14.78 -5.90
C THR A 57 -4.04 15.34 -4.85
N ASP A 58 -4.33 16.54 -4.33
CA ASP A 58 -3.55 17.15 -3.25
C ASP A 58 -3.73 16.38 -1.92
N GLY A 59 -2.68 16.33 -1.10
CA GLY A 59 -2.68 15.68 0.21
C GLY A 59 -3.76 16.19 1.16
N SER A 60 -4.06 17.49 1.09
CA SER A 60 -5.09 18.14 1.90
C SER A 60 -6.52 17.89 1.38
N ASP A 61 -6.68 17.62 0.09
CA ASP A 61 -8.00 17.34 -0.51
C ASP A 61 -8.52 15.94 -0.15
N CYS A 62 -7.62 14.96 -0.03
CA CYS A 62 -8.00 13.58 0.34
C CYS A 62 -7.75 13.25 1.82
N GLY A 63 -7.18 14.18 2.59
CA GLY A 63 -6.93 14.02 4.02
C GLY A 63 -5.87 12.98 4.40
N MET A 64 -5.09 12.46 3.45
CA MET A 64 -4.04 11.47 3.72
C MET A 64 -2.63 12.07 3.84
N GLY A 65 -2.50 13.40 3.75
CA GLY A 65 -1.23 14.11 3.99
C GLY A 65 -0.05 13.53 3.20
N PRO A 66 1.13 13.31 3.83
CA PRO A 66 2.29 12.69 3.19
C PRO A 66 2.16 11.17 2.97
N GLY A 67 1.04 10.57 3.38
CA GLY A 67 0.76 9.14 3.30
C GLY A 67 0.74 8.44 4.66
N MET A 68 0.23 7.21 4.66
CA MET A 68 0.06 6.39 5.85
C MET A 68 0.50 4.95 5.60
N TRP A 69 1.16 4.33 6.58
CA TRP A 69 1.36 2.89 6.63
C TRP A 69 0.22 2.27 7.42
N TYR A 70 -0.46 1.30 6.84
CA TYR A 70 -1.65 0.70 7.45
C TYR A 70 -1.54 -0.82 7.39
N THR A 71 -1.59 -1.48 8.55
CA THR A 71 -1.58 -2.93 8.67
C THR A 71 -2.93 -3.41 9.16
N SER A 72 -3.64 -4.19 8.34
CA SER A 72 -4.89 -4.84 8.71
C SER A 72 -4.69 -6.31 9.05
N ALA A 73 -5.27 -6.77 10.15
CA ALA A 73 -5.52 -8.19 10.43
C ALA A 73 -7.02 -8.40 10.74
N SER A 74 -7.44 -9.63 11.06
CA SER A 74 -8.87 -10.01 11.15
C SER A 74 -9.73 -9.17 12.11
N LYS A 75 -9.15 -8.59 13.17
CA LYS A 75 -9.86 -7.80 14.20
C LYS A 75 -9.06 -6.60 14.71
N THR A 76 -7.92 -6.32 14.11
CA THR A 76 -6.97 -5.32 14.60
C THR A 76 -6.41 -4.55 13.42
N ILE A 77 -6.21 -3.26 13.64
CA ILE A 77 -5.56 -2.37 12.70
C ILE A 77 -4.40 -1.69 13.44
N GLU A 78 -3.31 -1.49 12.73
CA GLU A 78 -2.20 -0.65 13.17
C GLU A 78 -1.95 0.35 12.04
N PHE A 79 -1.79 1.63 12.39
CA PHE A 79 -1.43 2.64 11.42
C PHE A 79 -0.29 3.49 11.96
N ALA A 80 0.62 3.88 11.06
CA ALA A 80 1.72 4.77 11.34
C ALA A 80 1.70 5.91 10.33
N ILE A 81 1.76 7.13 10.84
CA ILE A 81 1.78 8.37 10.08
C ILE A 81 3.11 9.05 10.40
N SER A 82 3.75 9.64 9.40
CA SER A 82 4.94 10.46 9.59
C SER A 82 4.52 11.91 9.51
N GLU A 83 4.59 12.60 10.64
CA GLU A 83 4.32 14.03 10.75
C GLU A 83 5.59 14.76 11.18
N PRO A 84 5.83 15.99 10.69
CA PRO A 84 6.88 16.83 11.26
C PRO A 84 6.57 17.11 12.75
N GLU A 85 7.60 17.18 13.59
CA GLU A 85 7.45 17.30 15.06
C GLU A 85 6.62 18.51 15.48
N GLU A 86 6.58 19.54 14.65
CA GLU A 86 5.86 20.80 14.86
C GLU A 86 4.33 20.69 14.70
N ASP A 87 3.84 19.64 14.05
CA ASP A 87 2.41 19.36 13.84
C ASP A 87 1.89 18.20 14.73
N LEU A 88 2.76 17.54 15.49
CA LEU A 88 2.41 16.41 16.35
C LEU A 88 1.68 16.88 17.63
N TYR A 89 0.35 16.92 17.59
CA TYR A 89 -0.48 17.21 18.77
C TYR A 89 -0.64 15.97 19.65
N VAL A 90 0.31 15.76 20.57
CA VAL A 90 0.20 14.71 21.59
C VAL A 90 -0.73 15.23 22.71
N ILE A 91 -1.98 14.76 22.73
CA ILE A 91 -2.90 14.95 23.85
C ILE A 91 -2.57 14.02 25.02
#